data_AF-X0YC11-F1
#
_entry.id   AF-X0YC11-F1
#
_cell.length_a   1.000
_cell.length_b   1.000
_cell.length_c   1.000
_cell.angle_alpha   90.00
_cell.angle_beta   90.00
_cell.angle_gamma   90.00
#
_symmetry.space_group_name_H-M   'P 1'
#
loop_
_entity.id
_entity.type
_entity.pdbx_description
1 polymer ?
#
loop_
_entity_poly.entity_id
_entity_poly.type
_entity_poly.pdbx_seq_one_letter_code
_entity_poly.pdbx_strand_id
1 'polypeptide(L)'
;MYRAAEDPSISEMILSLRSLSLGFGQAQELREALRFFKSKNKTIVCHLSYPNNIAYFVASAADSILISPVSQLNLVGLRAELSFYAGTLEKLGIKADLMRIGDHKTAAERYTRRAATEQNRQQINRLLDDIYDQFVTAIAK
;
A
#
# COMPACT_ATOMS: atom_id res chain seq x y z
N MET A 1 0.23 17.15 -10.91
CA MET A 1 1.47 17.45 -10.16
C MET A 1 2.60 17.86 -11.09
N TYR A 2 2.99 17.04 -12.08
CA TYR A 2 4.06 17.41 -13.04
C TYR A 2 3.85 18.77 -13.72
N ARG A 3 2.67 19.04 -14.31
CA ARG A 3 2.38 20.37 -14.89
C ARG A 3 2.46 21.50 -13.87
N ALA A 4 1.92 21.29 -12.67
CA ALA A 4 1.99 22.28 -11.59
C ALA A 4 3.44 22.53 -11.12
N ALA A 5 4.31 21.54 -11.22
CA ALA A 5 5.74 21.69 -10.93
C ALA A 5 6.44 22.60 -11.96
N GLU A 6 6.01 22.56 -13.22
CA GLU A 6 6.59 23.36 -14.31
C GLU A 6 5.96 24.76 -14.44
N ASP A 7 4.78 24.99 -13.87
CA ASP A 7 4.11 26.27 -13.93
C ASP A 7 4.79 27.32 -13.02
N PRO A 8 5.38 28.40 -13.54
CA PRO A 8 6.07 29.40 -12.72
C PRO A 8 5.14 30.21 -11.82
N SER A 9 3.83 30.20 -12.05
CA SER A 9 2.84 30.89 -11.20
C SER A 9 2.54 30.14 -9.89
N ILE A 10 2.93 28.87 -9.78
CA ILE A 10 2.69 28.03 -8.61
C ILE A 10 3.99 27.92 -7.81
N SER A 11 4.02 28.48 -6.60
CA SER A 11 5.17 28.37 -5.67
C SER A 11 4.99 27.25 -4.65
N GLU A 12 3.75 26.98 -4.24
CA GLU A 12 3.44 26.11 -3.10
C GLU A 12 2.22 25.24 -3.36
N MET A 13 2.14 24.09 -2.67
CA MET A 13 1.01 23.17 -2.73
C MET A 13 0.53 22.80 -1.33
N ILE A 14 -0.78 22.95 -1.09
CA ILE A 14 -1.43 22.36 0.08
C ILE A 14 -2.03 21.03 -0.32
N LEU A 15 -1.55 19.95 0.29
CA LEU A 15 -2.02 18.59 0.05
C LEU A 15 -2.92 18.14 1.21
N SER A 16 -4.24 18.19 1.00
CA SER A 16 -5.22 17.71 1.99
C SER A 16 -5.49 16.22 1.78
N LEU A 17 -5.11 15.38 2.75
CA LEU A 17 -5.30 13.93 2.69
C LEU A 17 -6.13 13.44 3.86
N ARG A 18 -7.02 12.50 3.56
CA ARG A 18 -7.66 11.61 4.53
C ARG A 18 -7.09 10.21 4.33
N SER A 19 -7.82 9.17 4.72
CA SER A 19 -7.51 7.80 4.29
C SER A 19 -7.53 7.68 2.76
N LEU A 20 -6.51 7.00 2.22
CA LEU A 20 -6.38 6.73 0.78
C LEU A 20 -6.63 5.25 0.50
N SER A 21 -7.39 4.96 -0.55
CA SER A 21 -7.64 3.61 -1.07
C SER A 21 -6.83 3.39 -2.35
N LEU A 22 -5.50 3.37 -2.21
CA LEU A 22 -4.56 3.14 -3.32
C LEU A 22 -3.72 1.88 -3.05
N GLY A 23 -3.29 1.21 -4.12
CA GLY A 23 -2.24 0.22 -4.04
C GLY A 23 -0.86 0.86 -3.78
N PHE A 24 0.09 0.08 -3.27
CA PHE A 24 1.45 0.59 -2.99
C PHE A 24 2.15 1.19 -4.21
N GLY A 25 2.01 0.58 -5.39
CA GLY A 25 2.58 1.13 -6.63
C GLY A 25 2.01 2.51 -6.99
N GLN A 26 0.69 2.68 -6.89
CA GLN A 26 0.04 3.99 -7.12
C GLN A 26 0.49 5.03 -6.10
N ALA A 27 0.65 4.63 -4.84
CA ALA A 27 1.14 5.51 -3.79
C ALA A 27 2.61 5.91 -4.02
N GLN A 28 3.45 5.00 -4.56
CA GLN A 28 4.82 5.29 -4.96
C GLN A 28 4.85 6.29 -6.13
N GLU A 29 4.05 6.08 -7.18
CA GLU A 29 3.94 7.04 -8.29
C GLU A 29 3.52 8.43 -7.82
N LEU A 30 2.57 8.51 -6.90
CA LEU A 30 2.14 9.78 -6.32
C LEU A 30 3.26 10.45 -5.52
N ARG A 31 4.02 9.69 -4.73
CA ARG A 31 5.19 10.21 -4.01
C ARG A 31 6.27 10.72 -4.96
N GLU A 32 6.54 10.02 -6.05
CA GLU A 32 7.52 10.47 -7.05
C GLU A 32 7.07 11.77 -7.71
N ALA A 33 5.77 11.92 -8.00
CA ALA A 33 5.23 13.17 -8.52
C ALA A 33 5.34 14.35 -7.51
N LEU A 34 5.16 14.08 -6.21
CA LEU A 34 5.38 15.07 -5.14
C LEU A 34 6.87 15.44 -5.02
N ARG A 35 7.77 14.46 -5.08
CA ARG A 35 9.22 14.70 -5.08
C ARG A 35 9.67 15.50 -6.30
N PHE A 36 9.11 15.23 -7.47
CA PHE A 36 9.37 16.04 -8.67
C PHE A 36 8.89 17.48 -8.50
N PHE A 37 7.74 17.69 -7.85
CA PHE A 37 7.30 19.06 -7.54
C PHE A 37 8.30 19.78 -6.63
N LYS A 38 8.81 19.10 -5.60
CA LYS A 38 9.84 19.64 -4.69
C LYS A 38 11.17 19.91 -5.37
N SER A 39 11.59 19.08 -6.33
CA SER A 39 12.86 19.29 -7.04
C SER A 39 12.88 20.57 -7.90
N LYS A 40 11.72 21.20 -8.11
CA LYS A 40 11.58 22.53 -8.73
C LYS A 40 11.66 23.68 -7.72
N ASN A 41 12.20 23.46 -6.51
CA ASN A 41 12.27 24.42 -5.40
C ASN A 41 10.90 24.93 -4.96
N LYS A 42 9.88 24.06 -4.99
CA LYS A 42 8.51 24.37 -4.56
C LYS A 42 8.17 23.61 -3.28
N THR A 43 7.36 24.22 -2.43
CA THR A 43 7.04 23.68 -1.10
C THR A 43 5.72 22.94 -1.10
N ILE A 44 5.63 21.85 -0.33
CA ILE A 44 4.42 21.07 -0.11
C ILE A 44 4.10 21.02 1.37
N VAL A 45 2.95 21.54 1.77
CA VAL A 45 2.40 21.39 3.11
C VAL A 45 1.25 20.40 3.06
N CYS A 46 1.35 19.29 3.80
CA CYS A 46 0.31 18.28 3.87
C CYS A 46 -0.55 18.49 5.11
N HIS A 47 -1.88 18.49 4.96
CA HIS A 47 -2.82 18.42 6.07
C HIS A 47 -3.47 17.03 6.10
N LEU A 48 -3.23 16.28 7.19
CA LEU A 48 -3.76 14.95 7.40
C LEU A 48 -5.01 14.96 8.29
N SER A 49 -5.99 14.12 7.95
CA SER A 49 -7.19 13.91 8.75
C SER A 49 -7.59 12.44 8.74
N TYR A 50 -7.40 11.74 9.86
CA TYR A 50 -7.61 10.28 9.98
C TYR A 50 -6.88 9.48 8.88
N PRO A 51 -5.54 9.61 8.78
CA PRO A 51 -4.75 8.89 7.78
C PRO A 51 -4.64 7.39 8.10
N ASN A 52 -4.57 6.58 7.05
CA ASN A 52 -4.10 5.19 7.09
C ASN A 52 -2.63 5.11 6.66
N ASN A 53 -2.04 3.90 6.67
CA ASN A 53 -0.66 3.68 6.23
C ASN A 53 -0.34 4.35 4.87
N ILE A 54 -1.21 4.19 3.88
CA ILE A 54 -0.99 4.71 2.53
C ILE A 54 -1.03 6.24 2.50
N ALA A 55 -2.00 6.85 3.20
CA ALA A 55 -2.08 8.30 3.31
C ALA A 55 -0.85 8.90 3.98
N TYR A 56 -0.40 8.29 5.08
CA TYR A 56 0.82 8.74 5.76
C TYR A 56 2.08 8.51 4.92
N PHE A 57 2.15 7.37 4.22
CA PHE A 57 3.21 7.10 3.25
C PHE A 57 3.23 8.15 2.16
N VAL A 58 2.12 8.62 1.61
CA VAL A 58 2.16 9.72 0.62
C VAL A 58 2.55 11.04 1.28
N ALA A 59 1.97 11.35 2.45
CA ALA A 59 2.21 12.58 3.19
C ALA A 59 3.67 12.78 3.58
N SER A 60 4.42 11.71 3.87
CA SER A 60 5.85 11.81 4.22
C SER A 60 6.77 12.30 3.09
N ALA A 61 6.25 12.51 1.88
CA ALA A 61 7.01 13.18 0.81
C ALA A 61 6.94 14.73 0.92
N ALA A 62 5.98 15.26 1.67
CA ALA A 62 5.80 16.70 1.85
C ALA A 62 6.92 17.33 2.71
N ASP A 63 7.02 18.66 2.72
CA ASP A 63 7.97 19.40 3.55
C ASP A 63 7.50 19.55 4.99
N SER A 64 6.19 19.57 5.20
CA SER A 64 5.58 19.64 6.52
C SER A 64 4.26 18.87 6.55
N ILE A 65 4.00 18.20 7.65
CA ILE A 65 2.76 17.48 7.90
C ILE A 65 2.05 18.13 9.08
N LEU A 66 0.86 18.64 8.83
CA LEU A 66 -0.05 19.18 9.81
C LEU A 66 -1.11 18.13 10.12
N ILE A 67 -1.32 17.86 11.40
CA ILE A 67 -2.36 16.95 11.87
C ILE A 67 -3.06 17.57 13.08
N SER A 68 -4.37 17.41 13.14
CA SER A 68 -5.14 17.88 14.31
C SER A 68 -4.74 17.12 15.57
N PRO A 69 -4.60 17.77 16.74
CA PRO A 69 -4.24 17.11 18.00
C PRO A 69 -5.21 15.98 18.42
N VAL A 70 -6.46 16.04 17.96
CA VAL A 70 -7.48 15.00 18.22
C VAL A 70 -7.50 13.90 17.17
N SER A 71 -6.70 14.00 16.10
CA SER A 71 -6.65 12.98 15.06
C SER A 71 -5.77 11.81 15.47
N GLN A 72 -6.14 10.61 15.01
CA GLN A 72 -5.34 9.40 15.21
C GLN A 72 -4.49 9.13 13.97
N LEU A 73 -3.21 8.86 14.20
CA LEU A 73 -2.30 8.36 13.17
C LEU A 73 -2.32 6.83 13.19
N ASN A 74 -3.05 6.22 12.25
CA ASN A 74 -3.18 4.76 12.17
C ASN A 74 -2.07 4.16 11.29
N LEU A 75 -0.86 4.13 11.85
CA LEU A 75 0.33 3.52 11.24
C LEU A 75 0.57 2.12 11.81
N VAL A 76 -0.09 1.10 11.25
CA VAL A 76 -0.26 -0.22 11.91
C VAL A 76 0.48 -1.37 11.20
N GLY A 77 1.31 -1.08 10.20
CA GLY A 77 2.03 -2.10 9.43
C GLY A 77 1.15 -2.84 8.40
N LEU A 78 1.69 -3.90 7.80
CA LEU A 78 1.05 -4.61 6.68
C LEU A 78 0.52 -5.98 7.10
N ARG A 79 -0.56 -6.42 6.47
CA ARG A 79 -1.07 -7.78 6.59
C ARG A 79 -1.62 -8.27 5.26
N ALA A 80 -1.59 -9.59 5.08
CA ALA A 80 -2.30 -10.27 4.01
C ALA A 80 -3.37 -11.18 4.62
N GLU A 81 -4.55 -11.17 4.02
CA GLU A 81 -5.66 -12.05 4.39
C GLU A 81 -5.87 -13.05 3.25
N LEU A 82 -5.82 -14.35 3.58
CA LEU A 82 -5.97 -15.43 2.62
C LEU A 82 -7.26 -16.20 2.91
N SER A 83 -8.20 -16.17 1.98
CA SER A 83 -9.45 -16.92 2.07
C SER A 83 -9.30 -18.32 1.47
N PHE A 84 -9.83 -19.32 2.18
CA PHE A 84 -9.86 -20.72 1.74
C PHE A 84 -11.29 -21.24 1.70
N TYR A 85 -11.65 -21.87 0.58
CA TYR A 85 -13.02 -22.25 0.24
C TYR A 85 -13.21 -23.76 0.13
N ALA A 86 -12.14 -24.58 0.21
CA ALA A 86 -12.25 -26.03 0.00
C ALA A 86 -13.29 -26.68 0.91
N GLY A 87 -13.34 -26.31 2.20
CA GLY A 87 -14.33 -26.83 3.14
C GLY A 87 -15.76 -26.38 2.82
N THR A 88 -15.94 -25.19 2.22
CA THR A 88 -17.25 -24.74 1.75
C THR A 88 -17.67 -25.50 0.50
N LEU A 89 -16.77 -25.69 -0.46
CA LEU A 89 -17.03 -26.44 -1.69
C LEU A 89 -17.41 -27.90 -1.40
N GLU A 90 -16.71 -28.54 -0.47
CA GLU A 90 -17.01 -29.90 -0.03
C GLU A 90 -18.42 -30.03 0.55
N LYS A 91 -18.86 -29.09 1.39
CA LYS A 91 -20.23 -29.06 1.93
C LYS A 91 -21.30 -28.89 0.86
N LEU A 92 -20.94 -28.25 -0.26
CA LEU A 92 -21.82 -28.06 -1.42
C LEU A 92 -21.75 -29.22 -2.42
N GLY A 93 -20.94 -30.25 -2.15
CA GLY A 93 -20.72 -31.36 -3.09
C GLY A 93 -19.89 -30.97 -4.33
N ILE A 94 -19.18 -29.84 -4.29
CA ILE A 94 -18.35 -29.34 -5.40
C ILE A 94 -16.90 -29.79 -5.21
N LYS A 95 -16.34 -30.47 -6.21
CA LYS A 95 -14.92 -30.83 -6.26
C LYS A 95 -14.13 -29.87 -7.15
N ALA A 96 -13.17 -29.15 -6.57
CA ALA A 96 -12.23 -28.33 -7.32
C ALA A 96 -11.06 -29.19 -7.82
N ASP A 97 -10.95 -29.37 -9.14
CA ASP A 97 -9.82 -30.06 -9.78
C ASP A 97 -8.96 -29.04 -10.53
N LEU A 98 -7.82 -28.68 -9.93
CA LEU A 98 -6.89 -27.68 -10.46
C LEU A 98 -5.48 -28.27 -10.49
N MET A 99 -4.93 -28.42 -11.70
CA MET A 99 -3.52 -28.75 -11.87
C MET A 99 -2.64 -27.51 -11.69
N ARG A 100 -1.50 -27.68 -11.01
CA ARG A 100 -0.47 -26.65 -10.89
C ARG A 100 0.90 -27.22 -11.18
N ILE A 101 1.77 -26.40 -11.75
CA ILE A 101 3.19 -26.67 -11.95
C ILE A 101 3.93 -25.52 -11.26
N GLY A 102 4.86 -25.86 -10.36
CA GLY A 102 5.63 -24.93 -9.55
C GLY A 102 5.10 -24.78 -8.12
N ASP A 103 6.01 -24.85 -7.15
CA ASP A 103 5.69 -24.88 -5.71
C ASP A 103 5.05 -23.57 -5.22
N HIS A 104 5.39 -22.45 -5.84
CA HIS A 104 4.86 -21.12 -5.54
C HIS A 104 3.60 -20.74 -6.36
N LYS A 105 3.11 -21.61 -7.25
CA LYS A 105 1.85 -21.38 -7.98
C LYS A 105 0.64 -21.72 -7.08
N THR A 106 0.41 -20.92 -6.05
CA THR A 106 -0.49 -21.27 -4.93
C THR A 106 -1.93 -20.77 -5.09
N ALA A 107 -2.26 -20.06 -6.18
CA ALA A 107 -3.61 -19.52 -6.40
C ALA A 107 -4.72 -20.59 -6.32
N ALA A 108 -4.42 -21.82 -6.74
CA ALA A 108 -5.34 -22.96 -6.67
C ALA A 108 -5.61 -23.45 -5.24
N GLU A 109 -4.71 -23.20 -4.29
CA GLU A 109 -4.84 -23.67 -2.90
C GLU A 109 -6.09 -23.10 -2.21
N ARG A 110 -6.53 -21.91 -2.61
CA ARG A 110 -7.77 -21.31 -2.08
C ARG A 110 -9.00 -22.19 -2.33
N TYR A 111 -8.97 -23.04 -3.35
CA TYR A 111 -10.09 -23.91 -3.71
C TYR A 111 -9.85 -25.38 -3.34
N THR A 112 -8.59 -25.81 -3.27
CA THR A 112 -8.21 -27.21 -3.06
C THR A 112 -7.75 -27.53 -1.63
N ARG A 113 -7.48 -26.50 -0.81
CA ARG A 113 -7.00 -26.65 0.56
C ARG A 113 -7.83 -25.82 1.54
N ARG A 114 -7.78 -26.20 2.82
CA ARG A 114 -8.44 -25.48 3.91
C ARG A 114 -7.54 -24.44 4.59
N ALA A 115 -6.25 -24.43 4.28
CA ALA A 115 -5.26 -23.49 4.79
C ALA A 115 -4.06 -23.36 3.83
N ALA A 116 -3.29 -22.30 4.02
CA ALA A 116 -2.08 -22.01 3.23
C ALA A 116 -1.01 -23.08 3.45
N THR A 117 -0.32 -23.48 2.38
CA THR A 117 0.92 -24.24 2.49
C THR A 117 2.05 -23.37 3.05
N GLU A 118 3.13 -24.00 3.49
CA GLU A 118 4.33 -23.28 3.94
C GLU A 118 4.94 -22.44 2.82
N GLN A 119 4.99 -22.97 1.59
CA GLN A 119 5.45 -22.24 0.41
C GLN A 119 4.59 -21.01 0.11
N ASN A 120 3.28 -21.11 0.34
CA ASN A 120 2.35 -19.99 0.21
C ASN A 120 2.59 -18.92 1.29
N ARG A 121 2.78 -19.34 2.55
CA ARG A 121 3.09 -18.42 3.65
C ARG A 121 4.42 -17.69 3.39
N GLN A 122 5.45 -18.42 2.99
CA GLN A 122 6.77 -17.84 2.73
C GLN A 122 6.75 -16.80 1.63
N GLN A 123 6.12 -17.08 0.48
CA GLN A 123 6.08 -16.09 -0.61
C GLN A 123 5.29 -14.83 -0.24
N ILE A 124 4.19 -14.97 0.52
CA ILE A 124 3.36 -13.82 0.90
C ILE A 124 4.09 -12.98 1.94
N ASN A 125 4.73 -13.62 2.92
CA ASN A 125 5.54 -12.92 3.91
C ASN A 125 6.72 -12.20 3.26
N ARG A 126 7.48 -12.85 2.36
CA ARG A 126 8.56 -12.17 1.63
C ARG A 126 8.07 -10.93 0.87
N LEU A 127 6.93 -11.04 0.19
CA LEU A 127 6.34 -9.89 -0.49
C LEU A 127 5.94 -8.77 0.49
N LEU A 128 5.36 -9.12 1.63
CA LEU A 128 4.99 -8.15 2.66
C LEU A 128 6.24 -7.48 3.26
N ASP A 129 7.29 -8.24 3.53
CA ASP A 129 8.56 -7.76 4.07
C ASP A 129 9.21 -6.77 3.09
N ASP A 130 9.29 -7.12 1.81
CA ASP A 130 9.85 -6.24 0.76
C ASP A 130 9.08 -4.92 0.63
N ILE A 131 7.75 -4.96 0.72
CA ILE A 131 6.91 -3.75 0.66
C ILE A 131 7.06 -2.94 1.96
N TYR A 132 7.12 -3.62 3.11
CA TYR A 132 7.27 -2.97 4.40
C TYR A 132 8.61 -2.26 4.53
N ASP A 133 9.69 -2.88 4.06
CA ASP A 133 11.03 -2.27 4.06
C ASP A 133 11.07 -1.01 3.20
N GLN A 134 10.46 -1.05 2.01
CA GLN A 134 10.31 0.15 1.16
C GLN A 134 9.48 1.24 1.86
N PHE A 135 8.40 0.85 2.52
CA PHE A 135 7.53 1.76 3.25
C PHE A 135 8.26 2.46 4.40
N VAL A 136 8.95 1.70 5.26
CA VAL A 136 9.72 2.25 6.40
C VAL A 136 10.86 3.11 5.89
N THR A 137 11.64 2.62 4.93
CA THR A 137 12.77 3.37 4.35
C THR A 137 12.33 4.69 3.74
N ALA A 138 11.18 4.71 3.08
CA ALA A 138 10.65 5.93 2.47
C ALA A 138 10.12 6.94 3.49
N ILE A 139 9.64 6.49 4.64
CA ILE A 139 9.14 7.35 5.73
C ILE A 139 10.29 7.89 6.59
N ALA A 140 11.33 7.09 6.82
CA ALA A 140 12.45 7.45 7.70
C ALA A 140 13.48 8.40 7.07
N LYS A 141 13.36 8.66 5.76
CA LYS A 141 14.18 9.64 5.02
C LYS A 141 13.63 11.05 5.17
#